data_AF-A0A9D5GLK4-F1
#
_entry.id   AF-A0A9D5GLK4-F1
#
_cell.length_a   1.000
_cell.length_b   1.000
_cell.length_c   1.000
_cell.angle_alpha   90.00
_cell.angle_beta   90.00
_cell.angle_gamma   90.00
#
_symmetry.space_group_name_H-M   'P 1'
#
loop_
_entity.id
_entity.type
_entity.pdbx_description
1 polymer ?
#
loop_
_entity_poly.entity_id
_entity_poly.type
_entity_poly.pdbx_seq_one_letter_code
_entity_poly.pdbx_strand_id
1 'polypeptide(L)'
;MIFPLPRSRGFVLIEVIIAFAVFTIAILYLMSAYSYAFTRVGERDDELQAVSFGQQYMEQVRHQIRAGATSVSSVTQPIDAGYPMVGGVKNYSSASPPPQLPSPGNFTASGTMTGLGTGGLAPYDVLVTVSWTWGGNPRRVTLESIVQLE
;
A
#
# COMPACT_ATOMS: atom_id res chain seq x y z
N MET A 1 36.92 -14.20 -62.53
CA MET A 1 36.56 -14.25 -61.09
C MET A 1 35.50 -13.16 -60.88
N ILE A 2 34.23 -13.54 -60.69
CA ILE A 2 33.13 -12.58 -60.47
C ILE A 2 32.43 -13.02 -59.18
N PHE A 3 32.51 -12.20 -58.14
CA PHE A 3 31.79 -12.42 -56.89
C PHE A 3 30.37 -11.83 -57.02
N PRO A 4 29.31 -12.61 -56.78
CA PRO A 4 27.95 -12.07 -56.79
C PRO A 4 27.75 -11.11 -55.61
N LEU A 5 27.29 -9.89 -55.89
CA LEU A 5 26.90 -8.92 -54.87
C LEU A 5 25.72 -9.47 -54.05
N PRO A 6 25.69 -9.26 -52.72
CA PRO A 6 24.58 -9.70 -51.88
C PRO A 6 23.28 -9.02 -52.34
N ARG A 7 22.27 -9.83 -52.67
CA ARG A 7 20.90 -9.35 -52.92
C ARG A 7 20.39 -8.66 -51.64
N SER A 8 20.23 -7.34 -51.69
CA SER A 8 19.39 -6.62 -50.72
C SER A 8 17.98 -7.19 -50.81
N ARG A 9 17.64 -8.09 -49.87
CA ARG A 9 16.25 -8.53 -49.66
C ARG A 9 15.53 -7.35 -49.02
N GLY A 10 14.81 -6.58 -49.83
CA GLY A 10 13.91 -5.55 -49.31
C GLY A 10 12.83 -6.19 -48.43
N PHE A 11 12.42 -5.47 -47.38
CA PHE A 11 11.34 -5.90 -46.49
C PHE A 11 10.09 -6.24 -47.30
N VAL A 12 9.59 -7.47 -47.17
CA VAL A 12 8.35 -7.86 -47.85
C VAL A 12 7.17 -7.28 -47.06
N LEU A 13 6.16 -6.73 -47.75
CA LEU A 13 4.97 -6.14 -47.12
C LEU A 13 4.35 -7.03 -46.03
N ILE A 14 4.35 -8.35 -46.26
CA ILE A 14 3.85 -9.34 -45.31
C ILE A 14 4.64 -9.37 -43.98
N GLU A 15 5.96 -9.19 -44.04
CA GLU A 15 6.83 -9.18 -42.88
C GLU A 15 6.56 -7.96 -42.01
N VAL A 16 6.29 -6.80 -42.63
CA VAL A 16 5.89 -5.57 -41.93
C VAL A 16 4.52 -5.74 -41.26
N ILE A 17 3.56 -6.37 -41.93
CA ILE A 17 2.23 -6.62 -41.36
C ILE A 17 2.34 -7.58 -40.16
N ILE A 18 3.12 -8.65 -40.28
CA ILE A 18 3.35 -9.60 -39.18
C ILE A 18 4.05 -8.89 -38.01
N ALA A 19 5.07 -8.07 -38.28
CA ALA A 19 5.76 -7.30 -37.25
C ALA A 19 4.81 -6.34 -36.52
N PHE A 20 3.93 -5.64 -37.25
CA PHE A 20 2.91 -4.76 -36.65
C PHE A 20 1.90 -5.53 -35.81
N ALA A 21 1.47 -6.71 -36.26
CA ALA A 21 0.53 -7.56 -35.51
C ALA A 21 1.17 -8.03 -34.18
N VAL A 22 2.40 -8.51 -34.22
CA VAL A 22 3.15 -8.93 -33.01
C VAL A 22 3.38 -7.74 -32.08
N PHE A 23 3.77 -6.59 -32.63
CA PHE A 23 3.98 -5.37 -31.85
C PHE A 23 2.70 -4.90 -31.14
N THR A 24 1.56 -4.96 -31.83
CA THR A 24 0.26 -4.60 -31.24
C THR A 24 -0.11 -5.53 -30.09
N ILE A 25 0.07 -6.85 -30.27
CA ILE A 25 -0.16 -7.84 -29.20
C ILE A 25 0.77 -7.56 -28.01
N ALA A 26 2.04 -7.25 -28.27
CA ALA A 26 3.01 -6.92 -27.22
C ALA A 26 2.61 -5.66 -26.43
N ILE A 27 2.11 -4.61 -27.09
CA ILE A 27 1.63 -3.40 -26.41
C ILE A 27 0.43 -3.71 -25.51
N LEU A 28 -0.54 -4.48 -26.01
CA LEU A 28 -1.71 -4.85 -25.21
C LEU A 28 -1.30 -5.62 -23.94
N TYR A 29 -0.34 -6.55 -24.08
CA TYR A 29 0.23 -7.25 -22.93
C TYR A 29 0.93 -6.29 -21.96
N LEU A 30 1.75 -5.36 -22.47
CA LEU A 30 2.46 -4.40 -21.64
C LEU A 30 1.50 -3.48 -20.87
N MET A 31 0.43 -3.01 -21.52
CA MET A 31 -0.60 -2.18 -20.86
C MET A 31 -1.31 -2.95 -19.74
N SER A 32 -1.62 -4.23 -19.95
CA SER A 32 -2.24 -5.06 -18.90
C SER A 32 -1.32 -5.27 -17.69
N ALA A 33 -0.02 -5.52 -17.95
CA ALA A 33 0.99 -5.69 -16.90
C ALA A 33 1.23 -4.39 -16.12
N TYR A 34 1.20 -3.24 -16.81
CA TYR A 34 1.29 -1.93 -16.20
C TYR A 34 0.15 -1.71 -15.20
N SER A 35 -1.11 -1.83 -15.63
CA SER A 35 -2.27 -1.65 -14.73
C SER A 35 -2.21 -2.54 -13.50
N TYR A 36 -1.79 -3.80 -13.68
CA TYR A 36 -1.62 -4.75 -12.58
C TYR A 36 -0.58 -4.31 -11.55
N ALA A 37 0.58 -3.81 -12.02
CA ALA A 37 1.65 -3.36 -11.14
C ALA A 37 1.22 -2.17 -10.28
N PHE A 38 0.48 -1.20 -10.85
CA PHE A 38 0.02 -0.03 -10.10
C PHE A 38 -0.99 -0.37 -9.00
N THR A 39 -1.92 -1.28 -9.25
CA THR A 39 -2.86 -1.73 -8.20
C THR A 39 -2.12 -2.38 -7.03
N ARG A 40 -1.06 -3.15 -7.30
CA ARG A 40 -0.23 -3.75 -6.24
C ARG A 40 0.60 -2.74 -5.46
N VAL A 41 1.04 -1.65 -6.08
CA VAL A 41 1.74 -0.56 -5.38
C VAL A 41 0.79 0.11 -4.39
N GLY A 42 -0.43 0.43 -4.81
CA GLY A 42 -1.44 0.99 -3.90
C GLY A 42 -1.77 0.06 -2.72
N GLU A 43 -1.94 -1.24 -2.98
CA GLU A 43 -2.18 -2.21 -1.90
C GLU A 43 -1.03 -2.26 -0.87
N ARG A 44 0.23 -2.16 -1.33
CA ARG A 44 1.40 -2.14 -0.43
C ARG A 44 1.55 -0.82 0.31
N ASP A 45 1.17 0.29 -0.30
CA ASP A 45 1.20 1.60 0.35
C ASP A 45 0.22 1.66 1.53
N ASP A 46 -1.02 1.17 1.32
CA ASP A 46 -2.02 1.02 2.38
C ASP A 46 -1.51 0.12 3.51
N GLU A 47 -0.83 -0.99 3.18
CA GLU A 47 -0.26 -1.91 4.19
C GLU A 47 0.84 -1.23 5.02
N LEU A 48 1.72 -0.45 4.39
CA LEU A 48 2.75 0.33 5.08
C LEU A 48 2.14 1.43 5.95
N GLN A 49 1.10 2.09 5.47
CA GLN A 49 0.36 3.09 6.24
C GLN A 49 -0.34 2.45 7.45
N ALA A 50 -0.94 1.26 7.26
CA ALA A 50 -1.59 0.49 8.34
C ALA A 50 -0.60 0.10 9.44
N VAL A 51 0.60 -0.36 9.06
CA VAL A 51 1.68 -0.70 10.01
C VAL A 51 2.11 0.55 10.79
N SER A 52 2.33 1.66 10.09
CA SER A 52 2.75 2.93 10.71
C SER A 52 1.69 3.46 11.69
N PHE A 53 0.41 3.40 11.30
CA PHE A 53 -0.71 3.74 12.17
C PHE A 53 -0.81 2.82 13.39
N GLY A 54 -0.63 1.51 13.18
CA GLY A 54 -0.61 0.52 14.26
C GLY A 54 0.54 0.73 15.25
N GLN A 55 1.71 1.14 14.77
CA GLN A 55 2.86 1.48 15.63
C GLN A 55 2.62 2.74 16.46
N GLN A 56 2.04 3.78 15.86
CA GLN A 56 1.63 4.99 16.59
C GLN A 56 0.59 4.66 17.67
N TYR A 57 -0.40 3.83 17.33
CA TYR A 57 -1.40 3.37 18.29
C TYR A 57 -0.76 2.54 19.40
N MET A 58 0.16 1.61 19.08
CA MET A 58 0.88 0.82 20.09
C MET A 58 1.62 1.71 21.10
N GLU A 59 2.26 2.79 20.64
CA GLU A 59 2.92 3.73 21.54
C GLU A 59 1.93 4.49 22.41
N GLN A 60 0.78 4.89 21.86
CA GLN A 60 -0.32 5.46 22.64
C GLN A 60 -0.81 4.47 23.71
N VAL A 61 -0.96 3.19 23.37
CA VAL A 61 -1.35 2.13 24.31
C VAL A 61 -0.31 1.98 25.43
N ARG A 62 0.99 1.98 25.09
CA ARG A 62 2.07 1.94 26.09
C ARG A 62 1.98 3.10 27.07
N HIS A 63 1.73 4.31 26.59
CA HIS A 63 1.53 5.47 27.45
C HIS A 63 0.30 5.32 28.35
N GLN A 64 -0.81 4.79 27.83
CA GLN A 64 -2.02 4.53 28.62
C GLN A 64 -1.76 3.49 29.72
N ILE A 65 -1.05 2.40 29.42
CA ILE A 65 -0.67 1.37 30.40
C ILE A 65 0.19 1.97 31.50
N ARG A 66 1.20 2.76 31.15
CA ARG A 66 2.06 3.47 32.12
C ARG A 66 1.27 4.48 32.98
N ALA A 67 0.20 5.06 32.43
CA ALA A 67 -0.72 5.92 33.17
C ALA A 67 -1.75 5.12 34.01
N GLY A 68 -1.72 3.79 34.00
CA GLY A 68 -2.61 2.93 34.78
C GLY A 68 -3.95 2.59 34.12
N ALA A 69 -4.08 2.74 32.79
CA ALA A 69 -5.28 2.34 32.07
C ALA A 69 -5.47 0.82 32.13
N THR A 70 -6.71 0.38 32.38
CA THR A 70 -7.10 -1.04 32.41
C THR A 70 -7.78 -1.50 31.11
N SER A 71 -8.04 -0.58 30.18
CA SER A 71 -8.67 -0.84 28.89
C SER A 71 -8.17 0.14 27.83
N VAL A 72 -8.13 -0.31 26.58
CA VAL A 72 -7.77 0.51 25.41
C VAL A 72 -8.97 0.70 24.50
N SER A 73 -9.15 1.94 24.04
CA SER A 73 -10.19 2.29 23.08
C SER A 73 -9.69 2.10 21.65
N SER A 74 -10.55 1.61 20.77
CA SER A 74 -10.25 1.57 19.34
C SER A 74 -10.16 2.98 18.76
N VAL A 75 -9.25 3.19 17.82
CA VAL A 75 -9.07 4.45 17.11
C VAL A 75 -9.24 4.21 15.61
N THR A 76 -9.89 5.14 14.94
CA THR A 76 -10.11 5.09 13.49
C THR A 76 -9.45 6.29 12.83
N GLN A 77 -8.75 6.07 11.72
CA GLN A 77 -8.19 7.13 10.89
C GLN A 77 -8.46 6.87 9.40
N PRO A 78 -8.69 7.93 8.60
CA PRO A 78 -8.87 7.79 7.16
C PRO A 78 -7.57 7.32 6.49
N ILE A 79 -7.71 6.46 5.47
CA ILE A 79 -6.60 6.02 4.61
C ILE A 79 -6.21 7.19 3.70
N ASP A 80 -4.91 7.45 3.56
CA ASP A 80 -4.43 8.48 2.64
C ASP A 80 -4.43 7.92 1.21
N ALA A 81 -5.34 8.41 0.37
CA ALA A 81 -5.43 7.98 -1.03
C ALA A 81 -4.34 8.58 -1.94
N GLY A 82 -3.51 9.47 -1.39
CA GLY A 82 -2.50 10.22 -2.13
C GLY A 82 -3.10 11.13 -3.21
N TYR A 83 -2.31 11.31 -4.27
CA TYR A 83 -2.62 12.23 -5.36
C TYR A 83 -2.68 11.51 -6.71
N PRO A 84 -3.51 11.98 -7.66
CA PRO A 84 -3.61 11.38 -8.98
C PRO A 84 -2.29 11.50 -9.75
N MET A 85 -1.72 10.36 -10.17
CA MET A 85 -0.54 10.33 -11.05
C MET A 85 -0.91 10.48 -12.53
N VAL A 86 -2.11 10.02 -12.93
CA VAL A 86 -2.56 9.99 -14.33
C VAL A 86 -3.18 11.34 -14.70
N GLY A 87 -2.47 12.12 -15.51
CA GLY A 87 -2.92 13.42 -16.01
C GLY A 87 -2.31 14.64 -15.30
N GLY A 88 -1.43 14.40 -14.32
CA GLY A 88 -0.85 15.44 -13.48
C GLY A 88 -1.90 16.14 -12.61
N VAL A 89 -1.43 16.99 -11.71
CA VAL A 89 -2.32 17.84 -10.92
C VAL A 89 -2.85 18.95 -11.81
N LYS A 90 -4.02 18.74 -12.43
CA LYS A 90 -4.71 19.80 -13.17
C LYS A 90 -5.03 20.95 -12.19
N ASN A 91 -4.69 22.18 -12.57
CA ASN A 91 -4.84 23.39 -11.76
C ASN A 91 -3.91 23.49 -10.53
N TYR A 92 -2.67 23.03 -10.64
CA TYR A 92 -1.64 23.42 -9.66
C TYR A 92 -1.35 24.92 -9.76
N SER A 93 -2.06 25.73 -8.97
CA SER A 93 -1.59 27.05 -8.61
C SER A 93 -0.67 26.89 -7.40
N SER A 94 0.42 27.65 -7.34
CA SER A 94 1.43 27.61 -6.27
C SER A 94 0.90 27.93 -4.86
N ALA A 95 -0.41 28.05 -4.68
CA ALA A 95 -1.10 28.49 -3.47
C ALA A 95 -1.91 27.38 -2.76
N SER A 96 -2.05 26.18 -3.32
CA SER A 96 -2.71 25.07 -2.61
C SER A 96 -2.22 23.70 -3.07
N PRO A 97 -2.10 22.72 -2.15
CA PRO A 97 -1.77 21.36 -2.53
C PRO A 97 -2.80 20.82 -3.54
N PRO A 98 -2.40 19.83 -4.36
CA PRO A 98 -3.32 19.16 -5.28
C PRO A 98 -4.59 18.69 -4.58
N PRO A 99 -5.72 18.52 -5.28
CA PRO A 99 -6.84 17.79 -4.71
C PRO A 99 -6.42 16.35 -4.42
N GLN A 100 -6.45 15.95 -3.15
CA GLN A 100 -6.22 14.58 -2.72
C GLN A 100 -7.32 13.68 -3.27
N LEU A 101 -6.99 12.45 -3.61
CA LEU A 101 -7.99 11.47 -4.00
C LEU A 101 -8.94 11.19 -2.83
N PRO A 102 -10.20 10.83 -3.08
CA PRO A 102 -11.11 10.43 -2.01
C PRO A 102 -10.52 9.23 -1.27
N SER A 103 -10.51 9.30 0.07
CA SER A 103 -10.03 8.21 0.91
C SER A 103 -10.73 6.89 0.57
N PRO A 104 -9.99 5.79 0.35
CA PRO A 104 -10.59 4.50 0.00
C PRO A 104 -11.32 3.84 1.18
N GLY A 105 -11.15 4.35 2.40
CA GLY A 105 -11.75 3.80 3.61
C GLY A 105 -11.07 4.32 4.87
N ASN A 106 -11.24 3.61 5.97
CA ASN A 106 -10.58 3.93 7.23
C ASN A 106 -9.78 2.73 7.74
N PHE A 107 -8.63 3.01 8.36
CA PHE A 107 -8.00 2.08 9.29
C PHE A 107 -8.71 2.15 10.62
N THR A 108 -8.95 0.99 11.22
CA THR A 108 -9.41 0.87 12.60
C THR A 108 -8.39 0.04 13.37
N ALA A 109 -7.74 0.66 14.36
CA ALA A 109 -6.86 -0.01 15.30
C ALA A 109 -7.62 -0.34 16.58
N SER A 110 -7.51 -1.58 17.04
CA SER A 110 -7.97 -2.02 18.36
C SER A 110 -6.86 -2.78 19.07
N GLY A 111 -6.83 -2.69 20.40
CA GLY A 111 -5.83 -3.34 21.22
C GLY A 111 -6.45 -4.23 22.29
N THR A 112 -5.76 -5.29 22.66
CA THR A 112 -6.02 -6.05 23.90
C THR A 112 -4.78 -6.04 24.78
N MET A 113 -4.98 -5.91 26.09
CA MET A 113 -3.90 -5.99 27.08
C MET A 113 -4.15 -7.20 27.97
N THR A 114 -3.12 -8.02 28.16
CA THR A 114 -3.16 -9.18 29.05
C THR A 114 -2.02 -9.08 30.06
N GLY A 115 -2.33 -8.98 31.36
CA GLY A 115 -1.30 -8.99 32.40
C GLY A 115 -0.59 -10.34 32.48
N LEU A 116 0.74 -10.35 32.43
CA LEU A 116 1.59 -11.55 32.44
C LEU A 116 2.08 -11.94 33.85
N GLY A 117 1.38 -11.53 34.91
CA GLY A 117 1.73 -11.88 36.28
C GLY A 117 0.83 -11.26 37.34
N THR A 118 1.09 -11.60 38.60
CA THR A 118 0.39 -11.07 39.77
C THR A 118 1.31 -10.11 40.53
N GLY A 119 1.09 -8.80 40.41
CA GLY A 119 1.84 -7.76 41.13
C GLY A 119 1.86 -6.41 40.39
N GLY A 120 2.18 -5.32 41.11
CA GLY A 120 2.15 -3.93 40.57
C GLY A 120 3.21 -3.59 39.51
N LEU A 121 4.18 -4.49 39.27
CA LEU A 121 5.23 -4.37 38.24
C LEU A 121 5.14 -5.48 37.18
N ALA A 122 4.03 -6.23 37.13
CA ALA A 122 3.87 -7.30 36.16
C ALA A 122 3.82 -6.72 34.73
N PRO A 123 4.53 -7.32 33.76
CA PRO A 123 4.46 -6.88 32.38
C PRO A 123 3.09 -7.17 31.77
N TYR A 124 2.72 -6.41 30.75
CA TYR A 124 1.52 -6.63 29.94
C TYR A 124 1.92 -7.11 28.55
N ASP A 125 1.23 -8.12 28.06
CA ASP A 125 1.21 -8.47 26.65
C ASP A 125 0.16 -7.59 25.94
N VAL A 126 0.58 -6.89 24.89
CA VAL A 126 -0.26 -5.98 24.12
C VAL A 126 -0.33 -6.46 22.68
N LEU A 127 -1.53 -6.82 22.26
CA LEU A 127 -1.84 -7.18 20.88
C LEU A 127 -2.66 -6.06 20.24
N VAL A 128 -2.11 -5.40 19.23
CA VAL A 128 -2.79 -4.40 18.41
C VAL A 128 -3.16 -5.01 17.08
N THR A 129 -4.43 -4.91 16.69
CA THR A 129 -4.90 -5.27 15.35
C THR A 129 -5.39 -4.04 14.63
N VAL A 130 -4.81 -3.77 13.47
CA VAL A 130 -5.27 -2.75 12.52
C VAL A 130 -6.05 -3.45 11.42
N SER A 131 -7.28 -3.04 11.18
CA SER A 131 -8.14 -3.58 10.12
C SER A 131 -8.61 -2.49 9.16
N TRP A 132 -8.73 -2.84 7.89
CA TRP A 132 -9.30 -1.97 6.84
C TRP A 132 -9.94 -2.81 5.74
N THR A 133 -10.53 -2.16 4.74
CA THR A 133 -11.12 -2.83 3.56
C THR A 133 -10.45 -2.38 2.28
N TRP A 134 -10.00 -3.32 1.45
CA TRP A 134 -9.44 -3.07 0.12
C TRP A 134 -10.30 -3.75 -0.94
N GLY A 135 -10.88 -2.96 -1.85
CA GLY A 135 -11.76 -3.50 -2.91
C GLY A 135 -12.93 -4.32 -2.36
N GLY A 136 -13.45 -3.95 -1.18
CA GLY A 136 -14.52 -4.66 -0.47
C GLY A 136 -14.06 -5.88 0.35
N ASN A 137 -12.79 -6.25 0.30
CA ASN A 137 -12.25 -7.38 1.09
C ASN A 137 -11.62 -6.89 2.40
N PRO A 138 -11.93 -7.51 3.55
CA PRO A 138 -11.30 -7.14 4.82
C PRO A 138 -9.82 -7.53 4.82
N ARG A 139 -8.99 -6.61 5.31
CA ARG A 139 -7.55 -6.75 5.53
C ARG A 139 -7.23 -6.45 6.99
N ARG A 140 -6.17 -7.08 7.50
CA ARG A 140 -5.69 -6.82 8.85
C ARG A 140 -4.18 -7.02 8.97
N VAL A 141 -3.58 -6.25 9.86
CA VAL A 141 -2.22 -6.39 10.34
C VAL A 141 -2.27 -6.47 11.86
N THR A 142 -1.48 -7.36 12.44
CA THR A 142 -1.38 -7.52 13.89
C THR A 142 0.04 -7.21 14.34
N LEU A 143 0.15 -6.42 15.40
CA LEU A 143 1.39 -6.03 16.05
C LEU A 143 1.32 -6.50 17.49
N GLU A 144 2.38 -7.13 17.97
CA GLU A 144 2.46 -7.66 19.33
C GLU A 144 3.66 -7.04 20.04
N SER A 145 3.49 -6.67 21.30
CA SER A 145 4.55 -6.12 22.13
C SER A 145 4.31 -6.43 23.59
N ILE A 146 5.41 -6.73 24.30
CA ILE A 146 5.43 -6.77 25.75
C ILE A 146 5.74 -5.37 26.29
N VAL A 147 5.01 -4.95 27.32
CA VAL A 147 5.18 -3.66 27.99
C VAL A 147 5.46 -3.90 29.47
N GLN A 148 6.61 -3.43 29.94
CA GLN A 148 6.98 -3.53 31.35
C GLN A 148 6.68 -2.21 32.07
N LEU A 149 6.14 -2.30 33.28
CA LEU A 149 6.01 -1.17 34.19
C LEU A 149 7.36 -0.98 34.91
N GLU A 150 7.96 0.20 34.78
CA GLU A 150 9.17 0.61 35.51
C GLU A 150 8.81 1.40 36.77
#